data_AF-A0A1M3T0I2-F1
#
_entry.id   AF-A0A1M3T0I2-F1
#
_cell.length_a   1.000
_cell.length_b   1.000
_cell.length_c   1.000
_cell.angle_alpha   90.00
_cell.angle_beta   90.00
_cell.angle_gamma   90.00
#
_symmetry.space_group_name_H-M   'P 1'
#
loop_
_entity.id
_entity.type
_entity.pdbx_description
1 polymer ?
#
loop_
_entity_poly.entity_id
_entity_poly.type
_entity_poly.pdbx_seq_one_letter_code
_entity_poly.pdbx_strand_id
1 'polypeptide(L)'
;PAGFDLPEINPLDHQIALARGSTMALDTTRTRLQAVKSARRRSVPETPEDKRQLWEQQERENQFYEHYLHIFLNTTAVAIKVSQELSLLQLFEPEVNLAGHPRVWEAAQKLRDALRQVREREAVAEYEWKKQWSMPRMGMPSTRWI
;
A
#
# COMPACT_ATOMS: atom_id res chain seq x y z
N PRO A 1 -15.96 -50.65 -21.70
CA PRO A 1 -16.62 -49.33 -21.81
C PRO A 1 -16.95 -48.80 -20.40
N ALA A 2 -16.06 -47.97 -19.85
CA ALA A 2 -16.29 -47.34 -18.54
C ALA A 2 -17.19 -46.11 -18.75
N GLY A 3 -18.43 -46.19 -18.28
CA GLY A 3 -19.29 -45.03 -18.15
C GLY A 3 -18.65 -44.09 -17.13
N PHE A 4 -18.23 -42.91 -17.58
CA PHE A 4 -17.89 -41.84 -16.68
C PHE A 4 -19.20 -41.33 -16.08
N ASP A 5 -19.58 -41.86 -14.92
CA ASP A 5 -20.63 -41.26 -14.10
C ASP A 5 -20.18 -39.84 -13.75
N LEU A 6 -20.90 -38.86 -14.28
CA LEU A 6 -20.72 -37.45 -13.91
C LEU A 6 -20.85 -37.34 -12.39
N PRO A 7 -20.00 -36.53 -11.71
CA PRO A 7 -20.12 -36.36 -10.28
C PRO A 7 -21.53 -35.87 -9.97
N GLU A 8 -22.25 -36.62 -9.14
CA GLU A 8 -23.58 -36.24 -8.67
C GLU A 8 -23.41 -34.95 -7.85
N ILE A 9 -23.72 -33.81 -8.48
CA ILE A 9 -23.70 -32.53 -7.79
C ILE A 9 -24.87 -32.58 -6.81
N ASN A 10 -24.53 -32.69 -5.52
CA ASN A 10 -25.50 -32.63 -4.44
C ASN A 10 -26.46 -31.46 -4.69
N PRO A 11 -27.79 -31.68 -4.71
CA PRO A 11 -28.76 -30.63 -5.00
C PRO A 11 -28.64 -29.47 -4.01
N LEU A 12 -28.18 -29.73 -2.78
CA LEU A 12 -27.85 -28.70 -1.81
C LEU A 12 -26.68 -27.82 -2.29
N ASP A 13 -25.60 -28.41 -2.80
CA ASP A 13 -24.44 -27.67 -3.31
C ASP A 13 -24.79 -26.87 -4.56
N HIS A 14 -25.68 -27.40 -5.41
CA HIS A 14 -26.23 -26.65 -6.53
C HIS A 14 -27.05 -25.44 -6.07
N GLN A 15 -27.92 -25.61 -5.06
CA GLN A 15 -28.69 -24.50 -4.48
C GLN A 15 -27.79 -23.47 -3.78
N ILE A 16 -26.75 -23.91 -3.08
CA ILE A 16 -25.74 -23.03 -2.48
C ILE A 16 -24.99 -22.27 -3.56
N ALA A 17 -24.61 -22.93 -4.66
CA ALA A 17 -23.95 -22.28 -5.80
C ALA A 17 -24.87 -21.25 -6.48
N LEU A 18 -26.15 -21.57 -6.68
CA LEU A 18 -27.16 -20.64 -7.18
C LEU A 18 -27.37 -19.46 -6.22
N ALA A 19 -27.25 -19.69 -4.92
CA ALA A 19 -27.23 -18.68 -3.87
C ALA A 19 -25.83 -18.07 -3.63
N ARG A 20 -24.88 -18.27 -4.56
CA ARG A 20 -23.52 -17.72 -4.55
C ARG A 20 -22.73 -18.00 -3.27
N GLY A 21 -22.86 -19.21 -2.73
CA GLY A 21 -22.21 -19.64 -1.50
C GLY A 21 -22.93 -19.21 -0.21
N SER A 22 -24.09 -18.54 -0.31
CA SER A 22 -24.88 -18.19 0.88
C SER A 22 -25.68 -19.40 1.37
N THR A 23 -25.30 -19.94 2.52
CA THR A 23 -26.00 -21.06 3.19
C THR A 23 -27.10 -20.60 4.16
N MET A 24 -27.22 -19.29 4.41
CA MET A 24 -28.27 -18.71 5.25
C MET A 24 -29.42 -18.17 4.41
N ALA A 25 -30.65 -18.47 4.81
CA ALA A 25 -31.87 -17.85 4.28
C ALA A 25 -31.78 -16.33 4.44
N LEU A 26 -31.76 -15.59 3.32
CA LEU A 26 -31.67 -14.14 3.33
C LEU A 26 -32.83 -13.52 4.12
N ASP A 27 -34.00 -14.11 4.02
CA ASP A 27 -35.25 -13.62 4.62
C ASP A 27 -35.22 -13.55 6.16
N THR A 28 -34.37 -14.35 6.81
CA THR A 28 -34.19 -14.33 8.27
C THR A 28 -33.10 -13.37 8.74
N THR A 29 -32.39 -12.72 7.80
CA THR A 29 -31.31 -11.78 8.12
C THR A 29 -31.82 -10.35 8.21
N ARG A 30 -31.15 -9.54 9.05
CA ARG A 30 -31.47 -8.13 9.24
C ARG A 30 -31.42 -7.37 7.89
N THR A 31 -32.35 -6.46 7.64
CA THR A 31 -32.56 -5.76 6.35
C THR A 31 -31.30 -5.15 5.73
N ARG A 32 -30.38 -4.63 6.56
CA ARG A 32 -29.08 -4.10 6.10
C ARG A 32 -28.15 -5.21 5.57
N LEU A 33 -28.14 -6.37 6.21
CA LEU A 33 -27.38 -7.54 5.78
C LEU A 33 -28.00 -8.18 4.54
N GLN A 34 -29.33 -8.19 4.44
CA GLN A 34 -30.05 -8.57 3.22
C GLN A 34 -29.60 -7.69 2.06
N ALA A 35 -29.64 -6.36 2.22
CA ALA A 35 -29.22 -5.41 1.18
C ALA A 35 -27.75 -5.61 0.76
N VAL A 36 -26.85 -5.91 1.69
CA VAL A 36 -25.42 -6.16 1.38
C VAL A 36 -25.19 -7.51 0.71
N LYS A 37 -25.97 -8.55 1.07
CA LYS A 37 -25.86 -9.87 0.45
C LYS A 37 -26.59 -9.96 -0.89
N SER A 38 -27.68 -9.20 -1.08
CA SER A 38 -28.42 -9.07 -2.34
C SER A 38 -27.75 -8.08 -3.30
N ALA A 39 -27.03 -7.08 -2.77
CA ALA A 39 -26.10 -6.30 -3.56
C ALA A 39 -25.10 -7.26 -4.22
N ARG A 40 -24.95 -7.11 -5.54
CA ARG A 40 -24.01 -7.88 -6.36
C ARG A 40 -22.64 -7.82 -5.68
N ARG A 41 -22.21 -8.90 -5.02
CA ARG A 41 -20.78 -9.10 -4.76
C ARG A 41 -20.12 -8.96 -6.12
N ARG A 42 -19.20 -7.99 -6.26
CA ARG A 42 -18.43 -7.81 -7.50
C ARG A 42 -17.98 -9.20 -7.92
N SER A 43 -18.44 -9.63 -9.08
CA SER A 43 -18.14 -10.96 -9.59
C SER A 43 -16.62 -11.13 -9.60
N VAL A 44 -16.15 -12.35 -9.29
CA VAL A 44 -14.82 -12.78 -9.71
C VAL A 44 -14.67 -12.35 -11.18
N PRO A 45 -13.60 -11.65 -11.60
CA PRO A 45 -13.51 -11.10 -12.94
C PRO A 45 -13.80 -12.20 -13.98
N GLU A 46 -14.95 -12.07 -14.64
CA GLU A 46 -15.54 -13.13 -15.46
C GLU A 46 -14.94 -13.10 -16.87
N THR A 47 -14.45 -11.93 -17.31
CA THR A 47 -13.86 -11.72 -18.62
C THR A 47 -12.32 -11.54 -18.55
N PRO A 48 -11.59 -11.93 -19.60
CA PRO A 48 -10.15 -11.69 -19.68
C PRO A 48 -9.80 -10.18 -19.71
N GLU A 49 -10.71 -9.33 -20.20
CA GLU A 49 -10.58 -7.88 -20.18
C GLU A 49 -10.62 -7.33 -18.75
N ASP A 50 -11.55 -7.81 -17.91
CA ASP A 50 -11.64 -7.41 -16.49
C ASP A 50 -10.38 -7.80 -15.72
N LYS A 51 -9.85 -9.00 -16.00
CA LYS A 51 -8.58 -9.46 -15.41
C LYS A 51 -7.44 -8.55 -15.81
N ARG A 52 -7.34 -8.19 -17.10
CA ARG A 52 -6.28 -7.30 -17.60
C ARG A 52 -6.34 -5.93 -16.92
N GLN A 53 -7.51 -5.33 -16.80
CA GLN A 53 -7.68 -4.05 -16.12
C GLN A 53 -7.26 -4.13 -14.64
N LEU A 54 -7.61 -5.22 -13.96
CA LEU A 54 -7.19 -5.45 -12.57
C LEU A 54 -5.67 -5.58 -12.46
N TRP A 55 -5.03 -6.32 -13.37
CA TRP A 55 -3.57 -6.44 -13.43
C TRP A 55 -2.90 -5.10 -13.66
N GLU A 56 -3.38 -4.30 -14.61
CA GLU A 56 -2.84 -2.96 -14.88
C GLU A 56 -3.00 -2.02 -13.67
N GLN A 57 -4.12 -2.12 -12.96
CA GLN A 57 -4.37 -1.36 -11.74
C GLN A 57 -3.39 -1.76 -10.63
N GLN A 58 -3.23 -3.07 -10.41
CA GLN A 58 -2.33 -3.60 -9.40
C GLN A 58 -0.87 -3.30 -9.72
N GLU A 59 -0.47 -3.33 -10.99
CA GLU A 59 0.88 -2.96 -11.41
C GLU A 59 1.18 -1.50 -11.10
N ARG A 60 0.24 -0.58 -11.37
CA ARG A 60 0.40 0.83 -11.00
C ARG A 60 0.50 1.03 -9.49
N GLU A 61 -0.28 0.27 -8.72
CA GLU A 61 -0.23 0.30 -7.26
C GLU A 61 1.11 -0.21 -6.72
N ASN A 62 1.62 -1.31 -7.29
CA ASN A 62 2.94 -1.83 -6.95
C ASN A 62 4.04 -0.81 -7.26
N GLN A 63 4.02 -0.17 -8.44
CA GLN A 63 4.99 0.86 -8.82
C GLN A 63 4.95 2.06 -7.87
N PHE A 64 3.78 2.47 -7.42
CA PHE A 64 3.63 3.53 -6.43
C PHE A 64 4.29 3.15 -5.10
N TYR A 65 4.01 1.95 -4.57
CA TYR A 65 4.59 1.50 -3.32
C TYR A 65 6.09 1.25 -3.43
N GLU A 66 6.57 0.73 -4.56
CA GLU A 66 7.99 0.58 -4.86
C GLU A 66 8.71 1.94 -4.83
N HIS A 67 8.12 2.97 -5.43
CA HIS A 67 8.67 4.31 -5.41
C HIS A 67 8.78 4.87 -3.99
N TYR A 68 7.73 4.73 -3.18
CA TYR A 68 7.75 5.13 -1.77
C TYR A 68 8.78 4.36 -0.95
N LEU A 69 8.89 3.05 -1.18
CA LEU A 69 9.91 2.23 -0.54
C LEU A 69 11.32 2.73 -0.88
N HIS A 70 11.58 3.09 -2.13
CA HIS A 70 12.85 3.67 -2.53
C HIS A 70 13.14 5.01 -1.84
N ILE A 71 12.14 5.89 -1.71
CA ILE A 71 12.30 7.16 -0.95
C ILE A 71 12.67 6.86 0.51
N PHE A 72 11.95 5.93 1.14
CA PHE A 72 12.20 5.53 2.52
C PHE A 72 13.60 4.93 2.73
N LEU A 73 14.00 4.00 1.87
CA LEU A 73 15.31 3.35 1.94
C LEU A 73 16.46 4.34 1.76
N ASN A 74 16.34 5.28 0.82
CA ASN A 74 17.34 6.32 0.62
C ASN A 74 17.51 7.20 1.87
N THR A 75 16.40 7.57 2.51
CA THR A 75 16.42 8.39 3.73
C THR A 75 17.03 7.63 4.90
N THR A 76 16.67 6.36 5.03
CA THR A 76 17.21 5.45 6.05
C THR A 76 18.71 5.29 5.87
N ALA A 77 19.21 5.13 4.64
CA ALA A 77 20.64 5.06 4.36
C ALA A 77 21.39 6.33 4.78
N VAL A 78 20.83 7.52 4.55
CA VAL A 78 21.40 8.79 5.04
C VAL A 78 21.41 8.83 6.56
N ALA A 79 20.31 8.46 7.21
CA ALA A 79 20.21 8.44 8.67
C ALA A 79 21.22 7.48 9.31
N ILE A 80 21.36 6.26 8.77
CA ILE A 80 22.36 5.29 9.21
C ILE A 80 23.78 5.86 9.06
N LYS A 81 24.10 6.42 7.89
CA LYS A 81 25.42 7.01 7.64
C LYS A 81 25.76 8.13 8.63
N VAL A 82 24.83 9.05 8.84
CA VAL A 82 25.02 10.15 9.80
C VAL A 82 25.16 9.61 11.23
N SER A 83 24.34 8.63 11.61
CA SER A 83 24.45 7.99 12.93
C SER A 83 25.83 7.36 13.12
N GLN A 84 26.33 6.62 12.13
CA GLN A 84 27.65 6.00 12.18
C GLN A 84 28.78 7.05 12.27
N GLU A 85 28.71 8.12 11.46
CA GLU A 85 29.68 9.23 11.50
C GLU A 85 29.77 9.87 12.90
N LEU A 86 28.62 10.12 13.54
CA LEU A 86 28.56 10.70 14.89
C LEU A 86 29.00 9.71 15.98
N SER A 87 28.62 8.43 15.88
CA SER A 87 29.06 7.40 16.81
C SER A 87 30.58 7.22 16.79
N LEU A 88 31.20 7.26 15.61
CA LEU A 88 32.65 7.18 15.47
C LEU A 88 33.33 8.40 16.11
N LEU A 89 32.79 9.61 15.92
CA LEU A 89 33.33 10.79 16.58
C LEU A 89 33.27 10.66 18.11
N GLN A 90 32.16 10.20 18.66
CA GLN A 90 32.04 9.99 20.11
C GLN A 90 33.01 8.91 20.64
N LEU A 91 33.27 7.87 19.84
CA LEU A 91 34.13 6.75 20.26
C LEU A 91 35.62 7.13 20.21
N PHE A 92 36.07 7.82 19.17
CA PHE A 92 37.48 8.13 18.95
C PHE A 92 37.92 9.49 19.49
N GLU A 93 36.98 10.42 19.69
CA GLU A 93 37.25 11.78 20.15
C GLU A 93 36.30 12.16 21.32
N PRO A 94 36.27 11.39 22.43
CA PRO A 94 35.29 11.58 23.51
C PRO A 94 35.46 12.89 24.29
N GLU A 95 36.67 13.48 24.24
CA GLU A 95 36.98 14.75 24.90
C GLU A 95 36.46 15.97 24.12
N VAL A 96 36.03 15.78 22.87
CA VAL A 96 35.52 16.86 22.04
C VAL A 96 34.14 17.27 22.51
N ASN A 97 33.98 18.57 22.80
CA ASN A 97 32.67 19.13 23.08
C ASN A 97 31.79 19.06 21.83
N LEU A 98 30.76 18.21 21.90
CA LEU A 98 29.78 18.03 20.83
C LEU A 98 28.94 19.29 20.59
N ALA A 99 28.79 20.15 21.59
CA ALA A 99 28.01 21.38 21.48
C ALA A 99 28.71 22.36 20.53
N GLY A 100 28.09 22.60 19.37
CA GLY A 100 28.65 23.47 18.33
C GLY A 100 29.73 22.82 17.48
N HIS A 101 29.97 21.50 17.61
CA HIS A 101 30.97 20.82 16.81
C HIS A 101 30.59 20.85 15.32
N PRO A 102 31.51 21.22 14.39
CA PRO A 102 31.21 21.34 12.97
C PRO A 102 30.59 20.07 12.37
N ARG A 103 31.09 18.88 12.74
CA ARG A 103 30.54 17.60 12.24
C ARG A 103 29.10 17.33 12.71
N VAL A 104 28.71 17.80 13.89
CA VAL A 104 27.33 17.67 14.39
C VAL A 104 26.40 18.59 13.59
N TRP A 105 26.87 19.80 13.29
CA TRP A 105 26.14 20.73 12.44
C TRP A 105 26.00 20.20 11.01
N GLU A 106 27.08 19.68 10.41
CA GLU A 106 27.06 19.04 9.08
C GLU A 106 26.11 17.83 9.06
N ALA A 107 26.14 16.99 10.08
CA ALA A 107 25.20 15.87 10.25
C ALA A 107 23.74 16.35 10.26
N ALA A 108 23.43 17.39 11.03
CA ALA A 108 22.10 17.99 11.09
C ALA A 108 21.67 18.57 9.73
N GLN A 109 22.60 19.18 8.99
CA GLN A 109 22.33 19.67 7.63
C GLN A 109 22.03 18.54 6.66
N LYS A 110 22.85 17.48 6.64
CA LYS A 110 22.63 16.28 5.79
C LYS A 110 21.24 15.69 6.01
N LEU A 111 20.82 15.53 7.28
CA LEU A 111 19.50 15.02 7.62
C LEU A 111 18.39 15.97 7.17
N ARG A 112 18.55 17.28 7.40
CA ARG A 112 17.57 18.29 6.98
C ARG A 112 17.39 18.31 5.45
N ASP A 113 18.49 18.24 4.71
CA ASP A 113 18.46 18.23 3.25
C ASP A 113 17.85 16.94 2.71
N ALA A 114 18.14 15.79 3.33
CA ALA A 114 17.49 14.53 3.00
C ALA A 114 15.97 14.60 3.24
N LEU A 115 15.53 15.11 4.41
CA LEU A 115 14.12 15.29 4.71
C LEU A 115 13.41 16.24 3.74
N ARG A 116 14.08 17.31 3.29
CA ARG A 116 13.52 18.19 2.25
C ARG A 116 13.32 17.43 0.94
N GLN A 117 14.34 16.69 0.49
CA GLN A 117 14.26 15.91 -0.75
C GLN A 117 13.16 14.83 -0.69
N VAL A 118 12.99 14.19 0.47
CA VAL A 118 11.90 13.22 0.71
C VAL A 118 10.56 13.88 0.49
N ARG A 119 10.32 15.03 1.15
CA ARG A 119 9.04 15.75 1.03
C ARG A 119 8.73 16.16 -0.41
N GLU A 120 9.74 16.60 -1.15
CA GLU A 120 9.59 16.94 -2.56
C GLU A 120 9.22 15.72 -3.40
N ARG A 121 9.92 14.60 -3.21
CA ARG A 121 9.66 13.35 -3.96
C ARG A 121 8.32 12.72 -3.60
N GLU A 122 7.96 12.69 -2.33
CA GLU A 122 6.65 12.21 -1.87
C GLU A 122 5.52 13.06 -2.45
N ALA A 123 5.67 14.38 -2.49
CA ALA A 123 4.65 15.26 -3.08
C ALA A 123 4.46 15.00 -4.57
N VAL A 124 5.55 14.71 -5.31
CA VAL A 124 5.48 14.32 -6.73
C VAL A 124 4.80 12.97 -6.89
N ALA A 125 5.20 11.97 -6.10
CA ALA A 125 4.61 10.63 -6.17
C ALA A 125 3.11 10.61 -5.81
N GLU A 126 2.72 11.36 -4.77
CA GLU A 126 1.32 11.54 -4.38
C GLU A 126 0.51 12.24 -5.48
N TYR A 127 1.08 13.26 -6.12
CA TYR A 127 0.43 13.97 -7.22
C TYR A 127 0.19 13.05 -8.42
N GLU A 128 1.22 12.29 -8.84
CA GLU A 128 1.11 11.35 -9.95
C GLU A 128 0.09 10.25 -9.67
N TRP A 129 0.10 9.71 -8.45
CA TRP A 129 -0.90 8.74 -8.00
C TRP A 129 -2.32 9.31 -8.09
N LYS A 130 -2.58 10.46 -7.46
CA LYS A 130 -3.91 11.08 -7.49
C LYS A 130 -4.41 11.38 -8.91
N LYS A 131 -3.51 11.78 -9.81
CA LYS A 131 -3.80 12.00 -11.23
C LYS A 131 -4.27 10.72 -11.92
N GLN A 132 -3.63 9.58 -11.64
CA GLN A 132 -4.00 8.28 -12.22
C GLN A 132 -5.39 7.81 -11.77
N TRP A 133 -5.77 8.10 -10.53
CA TRP A 133 -7.05 7.66 -9.95
C TRP A 133 -8.23 8.61 -10.20
N SER A 134 -8.05 9.69 -10.97
CA SER A 134 -9.05 10.74 -11.19
C SER A 134 -9.68 11.24 -9.88
N MET A 135 -8.93 11.21 -8.77
CA MET A 135 -9.46 11.68 -7.49
C MET A 135 -9.71 13.18 -7.61
N PRO A 136 -10.90 13.70 -7.22
CA PRO A 136 -11.10 15.13 -7.14
C PRO A 136 -10.02 15.71 -6.24
N ARG A 137 -9.49 16.89 -6.59
CA ARG A 137 -8.46 17.60 -5.81
C ARG A 137 -9.03 17.89 -4.42
N MET A 138 -8.93 16.94 -3.50
CA MET A 138 -9.16 17.15 -2.08
C MET A 138 -8.09 18.13 -1.63
N GLY A 139 -8.53 19.33 -1.25
CA GLY A 139 -7.66 20.44 -0.88
C GLY A 139 -6.70 20.03 0.24
N MET A 140 -5.45 20.50 0.11
CA MET A 140 -4.28 20.28 0.96
C MET A 140 -3.95 18.81 1.27
N PRO A 141 -2.66 18.41 1.22
CA PRO A 141 -2.26 17.03 1.49
C PRO A 141 -2.68 16.65 2.91
N SER A 142 -3.64 15.72 3.00
CA SER A 142 -4.09 15.12 4.24
C SER A 142 -2.95 14.30 4.80
N THR A 143 -2.33 14.82 5.86
CA THR A 143 -1.36 14.13 6.73
C THR A 143 -0.19 13.47 6.00
N ARG A 144 0.95 14.18 6.03
CA ARG A 144 2.28 13.63 5.70
C ARG A 144 2.46 12.32 6.48
N TRP A 145 2.80 11.25 5.76
CA TRP A 145 2.97 9.91 6.33
C TRP A 145 4.32 9.76 7.06
N ILE A 146 5.18 10.78 6.97
CA ILE A 146 6.43 10.95 7.72
C ILE A 146 6.39 12.28 8.49
#